data_AF-A0A973XLD1-F1
#
_entry.id   AF-A0A973XLD1-F1
#
_cell.length_a   1.000
_cell.length_b   1.000
_cell.length_c   1.000
_cell.angle_alpha   90.00
_cell.angle_beta   90.00
_cell.angle_gamma   90.00
#
_symmetry.space_group_name_H-M   'P 1'
#
loop_
_entity.id
_entity.type
_entity.pdbx_description
1 polymer ?
#
loop_
_entity_poly.entity_id
_entity_poly.type
_entity_poly.pdbx_seq_one_letter_code
_entity_poly.pdbx_strand_id
1 'polypeptide(L)'
;MSDMPATIEIHEEGPREGFQIEPGPISTADKIRLIEALAETGLRDIQICSFVNPKVVPGWADADAVARDFAAKPGVHYTALWFNDKGLDRALALGDKLHLYGSISLTASEAFTRKNLHRSHAENLEAMRKQTALHLSKNVPVTRIGVMAAFGCNYQGDISPDQVVSTLEDGFAIAAEAGVAISRLSLSDTMGWATPLRIERTVSEVRSRWPDQRISLHLHDTRGLAVANAYAGLRLGVDHFDATVGGLGGCPFAGHKGAAGNICTEELVLLCEEMGIRTGVDLDALIEVGRMAEAIVGHQLPSELLHAGSLDAFRRQARP
;
A
#
# COMPACT_ATOMS: atom_id res chain seq x y z
N MET A 1 19.01 -14.73 17.66
CA MET A 1 18.98 -14.83 16.18
C MET A 1 17.88 -13.89 15.74
N SER A 2 18.13 -13.06 14.73
CA SER A 2 17.17 -12.03 14.32
C SER A 2 15.92 -12.68 13.73
N ASP A 3 14.72 -12.32 14.20
CA ASP A 3 13.44 -12.68 13.55
C ASP A 3 13.21 -11.89 12.25
N MET A 4 14.21 -11.13 11.79
CA MET A 4 14.14 -10.41 10.52
C MET A 4 14.02 -11.36 9.33
N PRO A 5 13.20 -11.00 8.34
CA PRO A 5 13.07 -11.80 7.14
C PRO A 5 14.35 -11.70 6.29
N ALA A 6 14.70 -12.77 5.59
CA ALA A 6 15.80 -12.74 4.63
C ALA A 6 15.44 -11.99 3.32
N THR A 7 14.15 -11.81 3.08
CA THR A 7 13.61 -11.14 1.90
C THR A 7 12.27 -10.48 2.21
N ILE A 8 11.98 -9.36 1.57
CA ILE A 8 10.67 -8.72 1.66
C ILE A 8 10.01 -8.62 0.28
N GLU A 9 8.69 -8.55 0.30
CA GLU A 9 7.84 -8.19 -0.82
C GLU A 9 7.44 -6.71 -0.68
N ILE A 10 7.58 -5.95 -1.76
CA ILE A 10 7.14 -4.56 -1.84
C ILE A 10 6.00 -4.49 -2.85
N HIS A 11 4.87 -3.95 -2.41
CA HIS A 11 3.76 -3.60 -3.27
C HIS A 11 3.81 -2.10 -3.53
N GLU A 12 4.23 -1.75 -4.74
CA GLU A 12 4.40 -0.37 -5.20
C GLU A 12 3.05 0.22 -5.56
N GLU A 13 2.57 1.17 -4.77
CA GLU A 13 1.27 1.83 -4.97
C GLU A 13 1.39 3.22 -5.58
N GLY A 14 2.61 3.71 -5.86
CA GLY A 14 2.89 5.07 -6.29
C GLY A 14 2.09 5.54 -7.50
N PRO A 15 1.94 4.75 -8.58
CA PRO A 15 1.05 5.12 -9.67
C PRO A 15 -0.37 5.38 -9.15
N ARG A 16 -1.01 4.42 -8.48
CA ARG A 16 -2.40 4.53 -7.97
C ARG A 16 -2.59 5.63 -6.93
N GLU A 17 -1.84 5.56 -5.84
CA GLU A 17 -1.91 6.45 -4.66
C GLU A 17 -1.51 7.88 -5.04
N GLY A 18 -0.38 8.04 -5.74
CA GLY A 18 0.17 9.34 -6.12
C GLY A 18 -0.78 10.11 -7.00
N PHE A 19 -1.04 9.59 -8.20
CA PHE A 19 -1.82 10.30 -9.22
C PHE A 19 -3.27 10.58 -8.80
N GLN A 20 -3.78 9.91 -7.76
CA GLN A 20 -5.11 10.20 -7.21
C GLN A 20 -5.19 11.58 -6.52
N ILE A 21 -4.09 12.05 -5.91
CA ILE A 21 -4.09 13.30 -5.13
C ILE A 21 -3.38 14.45 -5.81
N GLU A 22 -2.62 14.17 -6.88
CA GLU A 22 -1.88 15.21 -7.60
C GLU A 22 -2.81 16.27 -8.20
N PRO A 23 -2.50 17.58 -8.03
CA PRO A 23 -3.41 18.66 -8.42
C PRO A 23 -3.44 18.89 -9.93
N GLY A 24 -2.44 18.42 -10.67
CA GLY A 24 -2.28 18.66 -12.10
C GLY A 24 -2.83 17.52 -12.97
N PRO A 25 -3.22 17.81 -14.23
CA PRO A 25 -3.55 16.76 -15.17
C PRO A 25 -2.28 15.99 -15.55
N ILE A 26 -2.18 14.73 -15.13
CA ILE A 26 -1.12 13.82 -15.55
C ILE A 26 -1.62 13.05 -16.78
N SER A 27 -0.85 13.11 -17.87
CA SER A 27 -1.24 12.48 -19.13
C SER A 27 -1.27 10.96 -19.01
N THR A 28 -2.17 10.29 -19.75
CA THR A 28 -2.21 8.83 -19.83
C THR A 28 -0.85 8.23 -20.23
N ALA A 29 -0.13 8.90 -21.13
CA ALA A 29 1.20 8.49 -21.57
C ALA A 29 2.23 8.53 -20.43
N ASP A 30 2.21 9.57 -19.59
CA ASP A 30 3.13 9.67 -18.45
C ASP A 30 2.81 8.63 -17.37
N LYS A 31 1.52 8.33 -17.13
CA LYS A 31 1.12 7.26 -16.22
C LYS A 31 1.64 5.91 -16.69
N ILE A 32 1.44 5.58 -17.96
CA ILE A 32 1.94 4.34 -18.58
C ILE A 32 3.46 4.29 -18.49
N ARG A 33 4.14 5.39 -18.85
CA ARG A 33 5.60 5.49 -18.80
C ARG A 33 6.14 5.20 -17.40
N LEU A 34 5.52 5.74 -16.34
CA LEU A 34 5.94 5.46 -14.97
C LEU A 34 5.74 3.98 -14.60
N ILE A 35 4.58 3.40 -14.93
CA ILE A 35 4.27 1.98 -14.66
C ILE A 35 5.29 1.06 -15.31
N GLU A 36 5.58 1.29 -16.60
CA GLU A 36 6.54 0.49 -17.36
C GLU A 36 7.97 0.65 -16.82
N ALA A 37 8.36 1.87 -16.46
CA ALA A 37 9.68 2.13 -15.89
C ALA A 37 9.84 1.46 -14.50
N LEU A 38 8.80 1.49 -13.66
CA LEU A 38 8.80 0.79 -12.36
C LEU A 38 8.98 -0.72 -12.54
N ALA A 39 8.34 -1.32 -13.55
CA ALA A 39 8.47 -2.75 -13.82
C ALA A 39 9.91 -3.16 -14.19
N GLU A 40 10.71 -2.24 -14.72
CA GLU A 40 12.11 -2.49 -15.06
C GLU A 40 13.06 -2.45 -13.84
N THR A 41 12.60 -1.97 -12.69
CA THR A 41 13.42 -1.85 -11.46
C THR A 41 13.60 -3.17 -10.70
N GLY A 42 12.88 -4.23 -11.09
CA GLY A 42 12.84 -5.50 -10.33
C GLY A 42 11.68 -5.60 -9.32
N LEU A 43 10.87 -4.53 -9.17
CA LEU A 43 9.58 -4.59 -8.49
C LEU A 43 8.70 -5.69 -9.12
N ARG A 44 7.98 -6.43 -8.27
CA ARG A 44 7.15 -7.58 -8.68
C ARG A 44 5.66 -7.36 -8.50
N ASP A 45 5.24 -6.41 -7.69
CA ASP A 45 3.83 -6.12 -7.43
C ASP A 45 3.64 -4.60 -7.55
N ILE A 46 2.88 -4.16 -8.55
CA ILE A 46 2.67 -2.74 -8.86
C ILE A 46 1.17 -2.47 -9.01
N GLN A 47 0.64 -1.53 -8.24
CA GLN A 47 -0.74 -1.09 -8.35
C GLN A 47 -0.85 0.10 -9.29
N ILE A 48 -1.46 -0.14 -10.45
CA ILE A 48 -1.31 0.75 -11.60
C ILE A 48 -2.41 1.80 -11.74
N CYS A 49 -3.60 1.55 -11.20
CA CYS A 49 -4.74 2.46 -11.34
C CYS A 49 -5.87 2.18 -10.34
N SER A 50 -6.89 3.04 -10.37
CA SER A 50 -8.11 2.91 -9.56
C SER A 50 -9.36 3.04 -10.45
N PHE A 51 -10.19 2.00 -10.51
CA PHE A 51 -11.47 1.98 -11.23
C PHE A 51 -12.59 2.64 -10.41
N VAL A 52 -12.39 3.92 -10.08
CA VAL A 52 -13.30 4.71 -9.24
C VAL A 52 -14.15 5.67 -10.06
N ASN A 53 -15.07 6.36 -9.38
CA ASN A 53 -15.88 7.38 -10.02
C ASN A 53 -14.98 8.58 -10.41
N PRO A 54 -14.84 8.91 -11.70
CA PRO A 54 -13.96 9.98 -12.15
C PRO A 54 -14.43 11.37 -11.71
N LYS A 55 -15.69 11.52 -11.30
CA LYS A 55 -16.17 12.76 -10.69
C LYS A 55 -15.65 12.98 -9.27
N VAL A 56 -15.32 11.89 -8.57
CA VAL A 56 -14.79 11.93 -7.20
C VAL A 56 -13.27 11.94 -7.23
N VAL A 57 -12.66 11.19 -8.15
CA VAL A 57 -11.21 11.11 -8.34
C VAL A 57 -10.87 11.38 -9.81
N PRO A 58 -10.73 12.66 -10.20
CA PRO A 58 -10.47 13.05 -11.59
C PRO A 58 -9.15 12.51 -12.14
N GLY A 59 -8.15 12.31 -11.27
CA GLY A 59 -6.84 11.75 -11.63
C GLY A 59 -6.92 10.36 -12.27
N TRP A 60 -8.03 9.63 -12.08
CA TRP A 60 -8.26 8.30 -12.65
C TRP A 60 -9.36 8.23 -13.70
N ALA A 61 -9.71 9.36 -14.32
CA ALA A 61 -10.68 9.38 -15.42
C ALA A 61 -10.29 8.55 -16.65
N ASP A 62 -9.00 8.33 -16.84
CA ASP A 62 -8.39 7.57 -17.93
C ASP A 62 -7.92 6.17 -17.49
N ALA A 63 -8.36 5.65 -16.34
CA ALA A 63 -7.91 4.37 -15.78
C ALA A 63 -8.06 3.19 -16.77
N ASP A 64 -9.14 3.16 -17.58
CA ASP A 64 -9.32 2.11 -18.59
C ASP A 64 -8.27 2.19 -19.70
N ALA A 65 -7.87 3.40 -20.11
CA ALA A 65 -6.84 3.59 -21.13
C ALA A 65 -5.46 3.20 -20.59
N VAL A 66 -5.11 3.66 -19.39
CA VAL A 66 -3.85 3.28 -18.73
C VAL A 66 -3.75 1.76 -18.62
N ALA A 67 -4.76 1.11 -18.04
CA ALA A 67 -4.72 -0.32 -17.79
C ALA A 67 -4.77 -1.17 -19.08
N ARG A 68 -5.41 -0.67 -20.15
CA ARG A 68 -5.41 -1.35 -21.46
C ARG A 68 -4.09 -1.17 -22.21
N ASP A 69 -3.47 -0.01 -22.14
CA ASP A 69 -2.44 0.39 -23.11
C ASP A 69 -1.00 0.19 -22.60
N PHE A 70 -0.76 0.03 -21.28
CA PHE A 70 0.60 -0.27 -20.78
C PHE A 70 1.13 -1.63 -21.27
N ALA A 71 2.43 -1.73 -21.52
CA ALA A 71 3.11 -2.98 -21.85
C ALA A 71 3.49 -3.75 -20.57
N ALA A 72 2.77 -4.84 -20.29
CA ALA A 72 3.04 -5.66 -19.12
C ALA A 72 4.37 -6.42 -19.26
N LYS A 73 5.30 -6.17 -18.34
CA LYS A 73 6.54 -6.95 -18.20
C LYS A 73 6.23 -8.34 -17.63
N PRO A 74 6.70 -9.45 -18.26
CA PRO A 74 6.54 -10.79 -17.70
C PRO A 74 7.18 -10.93 -16.32
N GLY A 75 6.48 -11.60 -15.41
CA GLY A 75 6.95 -11.83 -14.03
C GLY A 75 6.63 -10.71 -13.03
N VAL A 76 5.91 -9.68 -13.47
CA VAL A 76 5.38 -8.61 -12.61
C VAL A 76 3.86 -8.74 -12.52
N HIS A 77 3.34 -8.67 -11.30
CA HIS A 77 1.93 -8.61 -11.00
C HIS A 77 1.45 -7.15 -11.02
N TYR A 78 0.47 -6.88 -11.86
CA TYR A 78 -0.18 -5.57 -11.92
C TYR A 78 -1.54 -5.64 -11.24
N THR A 79 -1.77 -4.81 -10.24
CA THR A 79 -3.04 -4.76 -9.50
C THR A 79 -3.76 -3.43 -9.78
N ALA A 80 -5.05 -3.37 -9.48
CA ALA A 80 -5.83 -2.15 -9.56
C ALA A 80 -6.80 -2.08 -8.38
N LEU A 81 -7.24 -0.87 -8.03
CA LEU A 81 -8.19 -0.64 -6.95
C LEU A 81 -9.62 -0.49 -7.47
N TRP A 82 -10.60 -0.99 -6.72
CA TRP A 82 -12.02 -0.75 -6.97
C TRP A 82 -12.80 -0.73 -5.64
N PHE A 83 -13.92 0.01 -5.62
CA PHE A 83 -14.80 0.10 -4.44
C PHE A 83 -16.23 -0.36 -4.68
N ASN A 84 -16.60 -0.67 -5.92
CA ASN A 84 -17.95 -1.10 -6.28
C ASN A 84 -17.95 -2.15 -7.40
N ASP A 85 -19.14 -2.67 -7.70
CA ASP A 85 -19.41 -3.67 -8.73
C ASP A 85 -18.98 -3.22 -10.12
N LYS A 86 -19.25 -1.96 -10.50
CA LYS A 86 -18.87 -1.41 -11.81
C LYS A 86 -17.36 -1.29 -11.97
N GLY A 87 -16.65 -0.87 -10.92
CA GLY A 87 -15.19 -0.82 -10.92
C GLY A 87 -14.58 -2.22 -11.03
N LEU A 88 -15.17 -3.20 -10.34
CA LEU A 88 -14.79 -4.60 -10.48
C LEU A 88 -15.04 -5.14 -11.89
N ASP A 89 -16.18 -4.83 -12.51
CA ASP A 89 -16.47 -5.25 -13.89
C ASP A 89 -15.47 -4.67 -14.90
N ARG A 90 -15.05 -3.42 -14.71
CA ARG A 90 -13.98 -2.80 -15.52
C ARG A 90 -12.65 -3.51 -15.35
N ALA A 91 -12.29 -3.86 -14.11
CA ALA A 91 -11.07 -4.60 -13.83
C ALA A 91 -11.09 -6.00 -14.46
N LEU A 92 -12.21 -6.73 -14.33
CA LEU A 92 -12.38 -8.08 -14.88
C LEU A 92 -12.34 -8.10 -16.41
N ALA A 93 -12.77 -7.02 -17.07
CA ALA A 93 -12.71 -6.91 -18.53
C ALA A 93 -11.28 -6.92 -19.10
N LEU A 94 -10.26 -6.70 -18.25
CA LEU A 94 -8.84 -6.76 -18.65
C LEU A 94 -8.24 -8.17 -18.55
N GLY A 95 -9.00 -9.14 -18.04
CA GLY A 95 -8.58 -10.55 -17.94
C GLY A 95 -7.27 -10.69 -17.16
N ASP A 96 -6.37 -11.52 -17.69
CA ASP A 96 -5.10 -11.88 -17.05
C ASP A 96 -4.07 -10.75 -16.99
N LYS A 97 -4.38 -9.58 -17.57
CA LYS A 97 -3.49 -8.41 -17.50
C LYS A 97 -3.43 -7.82 -16.08
N LEU A 98 -4.46 -8.06 -15.26
CA LEU A 98 -4.51 -7.63 -13.87
C LEU A 98 -4.63 -8.83 -12.91
N HIS A 99 -3.86 -8.77 -11.84
CA HIS A 99 -3.95 -9.67 -10.70
C HIS A 99 -5.02 -9.14 -9.75
N LEU A 100 -6.19 -9.77 -9.76
CA LEU A 100 -7.34 -9.33 -8.98
C LEU A 100 -7.50 -10.20 -7.72
N TYR A 101 -7.50 -9.55 -6.57
CA TYR A 101 -7.87 -10.15 -5.29
C TYR A 101 -8.71 -9.16 -4.49
N GLY A 102 -9.75 -9.69 -3.84
CA GLY A 102 -10.59 -8.94 -2.91
C GLY A 102 -9.97 -8.87 -1.51
N SER A 103 -10.46 -7.91 -0.73
CA SER A 103 -10.12 -7.77 0.68
C SER A 103 -11.34 -7.44 1.53
N ILE A 104 -11.35 -7.94 2.76
CA ILE A 104 -12.25 -7.50 3.81
C ILE A 104 -11.63 -6.27 4.47
N SER A 105 -12.12 -5.08 4.12
CA SER A 105 -11.55 -3.80 4.52
C SER A 105 -12.32 -3.18 5.68
N LEU A 106 -11.69 -3.18 6.86
CA LEU A 106 -12.24 -2.68 8.11
C LEU A 106 -11.41 -1.49 8.62
N THR A 107 -11.89 -0.88 9.69
CA THR A 107 -11.20 0.23 10.37
C THR A 107 -11.24 -0.01 11.88
N ALA A 108 -10.13 0.24 12.57
CA ALA A 108 -10.10 0.19 14.03
C ALA A 108 -10.79 1.39 14.73
N SER A 109 -11.09 2.46 13.98
CA SER A 109 -11.75 3.67 14.50
C SER A 109 -13.17 3.84 13.97
N GLU A 110 -14.14 3.82 14.88
CA GLU A 110 -15.57 4.11 14.58
C GLU A 110 -15.73 5.54 14.03
N ALA A 111 -15.02 6.50 14.62
CA ALA A 111 -15.08 7.90 14.17
C ALA A 111 -14.57 8.05 12.73
N PHE A 112 -13.48 7.34 12.37
CA PHE A 112 -12.99 7.36 11.00
C PHE A 112 -13.95 6.64 10.04
N THR A 113 -14.50 5.49 10.41
CA THR A 113 -15.48 4.77 9.56
C THR A 113 -16.67 5.67 9.23
N ARG A 114 -17.22 6.40 10.22
CA ARG A 114 -18.33 7.34 9.99
C ARG A 114 -17.93 8.52 9.11
N LYS A 115 -16.74 9.06 9.31
CA LYS A 115 -16.22 10.20 8.54
C LYS A 115 -15.94 9.83 7.08
N ASN A 116 -15.28 8.71 6.86
CA ASN A 116 -14.74 8.30 5.58
C ASN A 116 -15.74 7.49 4.73
N LEU A 117 -16.49 6.58 5.36
CA LEU A 117 -17.38 5.66 4.68
C LEU A 117 -18.87 5.98 4.87
N HIS A 118 -19.18 7.02 5.66
CA HIS A 118 -20.56 7.42 6.01
C HIS A 118 -21.40 6.28 6.60
N ARG A 119 -20.75 5.38 7.35
CA ARG A 119 -21.38 4.24 8.02
C ARG A 119 -20.71 3.94 9.36
N SER A 120 -21.45 3.30 10.25
CA SER A 120 -20.93 2.70 11.48
C SER A 120 -20.09 1.45 11.19
N HIS A 121 -19.34 0.97 12.18
CA HIS A 121 -18.61 -0.30 12.08
C HIS A 121 -19.55 -1.47 11.77
N ALA A 122 -20.69 -1.58 12.44
CA ALA A 122 -21.66 -2.66 12.18
C ALA A 122 -22.19 -2.65 10.73
N GLU A 123 -22.50 -1.48 10.18
CA GLU A 123 -22.88 -1.33 8.77
C GLU A 123 -21.71 -1.63 7.82
N ASN A 124 -20.48 -1.35 8.23
CA ASN A 124 -19.27 -1.72 7.50
C ASN A 124 -19.09 -3.23 7.41
N LEU A 125 -19.32 -3.96 8.50
CA LEU A 125 -19.28 -5.43 8.51
C LEU A 125 -20.28 -6.03 7.51
N GLU A 126 -21.52 -5.54 7.52
CA GLU A 126 -22.55 -6.00 6.58
C GLU A 126 -22.18 -5.70 5.12
N ALA A 127 -21.60 -4.52 4.87
CA ALA A 127 -21.11 -4.19 3.54
C ALA A 127 -19.94 -5.10 3.10
N MET A 128 -19.03 -5.46 4.01
CA MET A 128 -17.93 -6.38 3.72
C MET A 128 -18.41 -7.80 3.47
N ARG A 129 -19.47 -8.28 4.14
CA ARG A 129 -20.12 -9.56 3.80
C ARG A 129 -20.65 -9.54 2.36
N LYS A 130 -21.40 -8.50 1.99
CA LYS A 130 -21.94 -8.35 0.63
C LYS A 130 -20.84 -8.25 -0.42
N GLN A 131 -19.78 -7.49 -0.12
CA GLN A 131 -18.64 -7.34 -1.01
C GLN A 131 -17.89 -8.66 -1.19
N THR A 132 -17.63 -9.39 -0.10
CA THR A 132 -16.98 -10.71 -0.14
C THR A 132 -17.79 -11.68 -1.01
N ALA A 133 -19.12 -11.75 -0.82
CA ALA A 133 -19.99 -12.57 -1.66
C ALA A 133 -19.94 -12.16 -3.14
N LEU A 134 -19.92 -10.85 -3.42
CA LEU A 134 -19.79 -10.33 -4.79
C LEU A 134 -18.47 -10.76 -5.44
N HIS A 135 -17.33 -10.61 -4.75
CA HIS A 135 -16.02 -11.06 -5.25
C HIS A 135 -16.05 -12.55 -5.59
N LEU A 136 -16.55 -13.39 -4.68
CA LEU A 136 -16.64 -14.84 -4.90
C LEU A 136 -17.56 -15.21 -6.06
N SER A 137 -18.71 -14.55 -6.21
CA SER A 137 -19.62 -14.77 -7.35
C SER A 137 -18.99 -14.46 -8.72
N LYS A 138 -17.92 -13.65 -8.74
CA LYS A 138 -17.17 -13.27 -9.93
C LYS A 138 -15.81 -13.96 -10.01
N ASN A 139 -15.59 -15.01 -9.22
CA ASN A 139 -14.34 -15.78 -9.13
C ASN A 139 -13.11 -14.94 -8.76
N VAL A 140 -13.30 -13.83 -8.03
CA VAL A 140 -12.19 -13.06 -7.47
C VAL A 140 -11.88 -13.58 -6.08
N PRO A 141 -10.67 -14.11 -5.83
CA PRO A 141 -10.30 -14.64 -4.52
C PRO A 141 -10.24 -13.52 -3.50
N VAL A 142 -10.73 -13.77 -2.28
CA VAL A 142 -10.61 -12.84 -1.15
C VAL A 142 -9.52 -13.35 -0.23
N THR A 143 -8.38 -12.68 -0.19
CA THR A 143 -7.15 -13.22 0.41
C THR A 143 -6.61 -12.36 1.56
N ARG A 144 -7.19 -11.18 1.78
CA ARG A 144 -6.68 -10.18 2.72
C ARG A 144 -7.75 -9.64 3.64
N ILE A 145 -7.41 -9.49 4.92
CA ILE A 145 -8.14 -8.61 5.85
C ILE A 145 -7.29 -7.35 6.04
N GLY A 146 -7.86 -6.17 5.82
CA GLY A 146 -7.20 -4.89 6.02
C GLY A 146 -7.81 -4.11 7.18
N VAL A 147 -6.97 -3.49 8.02
CA VAL A 147 -7.40 -2.61 9.11
C VAL A 147 -6.78 -1.23 8.91
N MET A 148 -7.63 -0.26 8.56
CA MET A 148 -7.27 1.15 8.52
C MET A 148 -7.24 1.77 9.92
N ALA A 149 -6.51 2.87 10.07
CA ALA A 149 -6.31 3.56 11.34
C ALA A 149 -5.78 2.62 12.45
N ALA A 150 -4.97 1.61 12.09
CA ALA A 150 -4.51 0.57 13.01
C ALA A 150 -3.59 1.12 14.11
N PHE A 151 -3.01 2.30 13.90
CA PHE A 151 -2.03 2.89 14.81
C PHE A 151 -2.47 4.23 15.39
N GLY A 152 -3.70 4.67 15.17
CA GLY A 152 -4.20 5.96 15.65
C GLY A 152 -5.14 6.63 14.67
N CYS A 153 -5.88 7.62 15.14
CA CYS A 153 -6.91 8.31 14.36
C CYS A 153 -7.03 9.78 14.75
N ASN A 154 -7.03 10.68 13.77
CA ASN A 154 -7.25 12.12 13.98
C ASN A 154 -8.65 12.47 14.51
N TYR A 155 -9.60 11.53 14.47
CA TYR A 155 -10.99 11.72 14.91
C TYR A 155 -11.33 11.02 16.22
N GLN A 156 -10.49 10.07 16.67
CA GLN A 156 -10.73 9.28 17.89
C GLN A 156 -9.56 9.35 18.88
N GLY A 157 -8.37 9.72 18.41
CA GLY A 157 -7.13 9.69 19.17
C GLY A 157 -6.44 8.32 19.07
N ASP A 158 -5.95 7.84 20.21
CA ASP A 158 -5.23 6.58 20.29
C ASP A 158 -6.12 5.38 19.98
N ILE A 159 -5.53 4.40 19.30
CA ILE A 159 -6.10 3.09 18.99
C ILE A 159 -5.24 2.04 19.69
N SER A 160 -5.86 1.22 20.53
CA SER A 160 -5.15 0.16 21.25
C SER A 160 -4.91 -1.08 20.36
N PRO A 161 -3.86 -1.88 20.65
CA PRO A 161 -3.68 -3.19 20.01
C PRO A 161 -4.92 -4.09 20.09
N ASP A 162 -5.60 -4.11 21.23
CA ASP A 162 -6.83 -4.90 21.43
C ASP A 162 -7.96 -4.50 20.46
N GLN A 163 -8.09 -3.19 20.16
CA GLN A 163 -9.07 -2.72 19.17
C GLN A 163 -8.74 -3.22 17.77
N VAL A 164 -7.44 -3.26 17.41
CA VAL A 164 -6.98 -3.81 16.14
C VAL A 164 -7.27 -5.30 16.06
N VAL A 165 -6.95 -6.06 17.12
CA VAL A 165 -7.24 -7.50 17.18
C VAL A 165 -8.73 -7.78 17.10
N SER A 166 -9.56 -7.08 17.86
CA SER A 166 -11.02 -7.23 17.78
C SER A 166 -11.55 -6.93 16.37
N THR A 167 -11.00 -5.92 15.70
CA THR A 167 -11.36 -5.61 14.30
C THR A 167 -10.95 -6.73 13.34
N LEU A 168 -9.78 -7.34 13.55
CA LEU A 168 -9.33 -8.48 12.76
C LEU A 168 -10.20 -9.72 13.01
N GLU A 169 -10.63 -9.97 14.25
CA GLU A 169 -11.56 -11.05 14.59
C GLU A 169 -12.89 -10.91 13.84
N ASP A 170 -13.43 -9.70 13.72
CA ASP A 170 -14.62 -9.44 12.89
C ASP A 170 -14.36 -9.78 11.41
N GLY A 171 -13.16 -9.44 10.90
CA GLY A 171 -12.76 -9.79 9.54
C GLY A 171 -12.66 -11.31 9.32
N PHE A 172 -12.09 -12.03 10.29
CA PHE A 172 -12.01 -13.48 10.26
C PHE A 172 -13.38 -14.15 10.38
N ALA A 173 -14.32 -13.56 11.13
CA ALA A 173 -15.70 -14.05 11.18
C ALA A 173 -16.36 -13.98 9.80
N ILE A 174 -16.23 -12.85 9.10
CA ILE A 174 -16.73 -12.72 7.71
C ILE A 174 -16.05 -13.73 6.78
N ALA A 175 -14.74 -13.91 6.92
CA ALA A 175 -14.00 -14.88 6.11
C ALA A 175 -14.50 -16.32 6.34
N ALA A 176 -14.72 -16.70 7.59
CA ALA A 176 -15.24 -18.01 7.97
C ALA A 176 -16.67 -18.25 7.46
N GLU A 177 -17.56 -17.26 7.58
CA GLU A 177 -18.93 -17.30 7.03
C GLU A 177 -18.92 -17.56 5.52
N ALA A 178 -17.98 -16.95 4.80
CA ALA A 178 -17.83 -17.10 3.35
C ALA A 178 -16.98 -18.31 2.91
N GLY A 179 -16.39 -19.05 3.87
CA GLY A 179 -15.50 -20.17 3.58
C GLY A 179 -14.20 -19.79 2.87
N VAL A 180 -13.69 -18.57 3.10
CA VAL A 180 -12.44 -18.08 2.47
C VAL A 180 -11.26 -18.17 3.42
N ALA A 181 -10.10 -18.58 2.89
CA ALA A 181 -8.85 -18.61 3.63
C ALA A 181 -8.09 -17.29 3.42
N ILE A 182 -7.73 -16.63 4.51
CA ILE A 182 -6.99 -15.37 4.50
C ILE A 182 -5.49 -15.67 4.50
N SER A 183 -4.76 -15.13 3.52
CA SER A 183 -3.32 -15.29 3.40
C SER A 183 -2.53 -14.13 3.98
N ARG A 184 -3.16 -12.96 4.20
CA ARG A 184 -2.48 -11.76 4.71
C ARG A 184 -3.36 -10.85 5.54
N LEU A 185 -2.81 -10.30 6.63
CA LEU A 185 -3.41 -9.18 7.38
C LEU A 185 -2.66 -7.89 7.05
N SER A 186 -3.36 -6.84 6.68
CA SER A 186 -2.77 -5.55 6.36
C SER A 186 -3.11 -4.52 7.44
N LEU A 187 -2.09 -3.95 8.06
CA LEU A 187 -2.25 -2.91 9.08
C LEU A 187 -1.79 -1.57 8.48
N SER A 188 -2.72 -0.62 8.38
CA SER A 188 -2.45 0.66 7.74
C SER A 188 -2.35 1.80 8.74
N ASP A 189 -1.24 2.52 8.67
CA ASP A 189 -1.03 3.80 9.34
C ASP A 189 -1.61 4.96 8.52
N THR A 190 -2.92 4.92 8.31
CA THR A 190 -3.68 5.79 7.39
C THR A 190 -3.46 7.29 7.61
N MET A 191 -2.98 7.70 8.78
CA MET A 191 -2.83 9.09 9.19
C MET A 191 -1.45 9.41 9.77
N GLY A 192 -0.49 8.50 9.64
CA GLY A 192 0.89 8.70 10.12
C GLY A 192 1.02 8.81 11.64
N TRP A 193 0.26 8.02 12.41
CA TRP A 193 0.29 7.97 13.87
C TRP A 193 1.24 6.91 14.43
N ALA A 194 1.74 5.99 13.60
CA ALA A 194 2.60 4.93 14.07
C ALA A 194 3.93 5.48 14.60
N THR A 195 4.41 4.85 15.66
CA THR A 195 5.76 5.00 16.19
C THR A 195 6.36 3.61 16.37
N PRO A 196 7.69 3.44 16.45
CA PRO A 196 8.31 2.12 16.53
C PRO A 196 7.74 1.26 17.66
N LEU A 197 7.55 1.82 18.85
CA LEU A 197 6.96 1.11 19.99
C LEU A 197 5.49 0.73 19.75
N ARG A 198 4.74 1.55 19.00
CA ARG A 198 3.34 1.23 18.67
C ARG A 198 3.26 0.11 17.63
N ILE A 199 4.13 0.13 16.62
CA ILE A 199 4.31 -1.00 15.68
C ILE A 199 4.62 -2.27 16.49
N GLU A 200 5.59 -2.19 17.41
CA GLU A 200 6.00 -3.34 18.20
C GLU A 200 4.84 -3.95 19.00
N ARG A 201 4.07 -3.11 19.70
CA ARG A 201 2.92 -3.55 20.48
C ARG A 201 1.82 -4.17 19.62
N THR A 202 1.38 -3.45 18.57
CA THR A 202 0.27 -3.91 17.73
C THR A 202 0.63 -5.18 16.94
N VAL A 203 1.82 -5.22 16.32
CA VAL A 203 2.24 -6.40 15.54
C VAL A 203 2.47 -7.61 16.43
N SER A 204 3.03 -7.43 17.63
CA SER A 204 3.23 -8.55 18.58
C SER A 204 1.90 -9.13 19.07
N GLU A 205 0.91 -8.28 19.34
CA GLU A 205 -0.42 -8.73 19.77
C GLU A 205 -1.14 -9.51 18.65
N VAL A 206 -1.14 -8.97 17.43
CA VAL A 206 -1.70 -9.65 16.25
C VAL A 206 -1.02 -11.00 16.02
N ARG A 207 0.31 -11.06 16.12
CA ARG A 207 1.08 -12.29 15.90
C ARG A 207 0.88 -13.31 17.02
N SER A 208 0.68 -12.86 18.25
CA SER A 208 0.33 -13.75 19.38
C SER A 208 -1.02 -14.43 19.14
N ARG A 209 -1.97 -13.72 18.52
CA ARG A 209 -3.29 -14.25 18.19
C ARG A 209 -3.31 -15.14 16.94
N TRP A 210 -2.52 -14.80 15.92
CA TRP A 210 -2.44 -15.51 14.64
C TRP A 210 -0.96 -15.69 14.21
N PRO A 211 -0.24 -16.66 14.79
CA PRO A 211 1.21 -16.81 14.60
C PRO A 211 1.62 -17.18 13.16
N ASP A 212 0.76 -17.90 12.44
CA ASP A 212 1.04 -18.38 11.08
C ASP A 212 0.63 -17.38 9.99
N GLN A 213 0.02 -16.26 10.38
CA GLN A 213 -0.55 -15.32 9.43
C GLN A 213 0.50 -14.28 9.00
N ARG A 214 0.72 -14.16 7.68
CA ARG A 214 1.56 -13.08 7.14
C ARG A 214 0.94 -11.72 7.43
N ILE A 215 1.76 -10.77 7.85
CA ILE A 215 1.36 -9.39 8.15
C ILE A 215 2.01 -8.47 7.12
N SER A 216 1.25 -7.53 6.59
CA SER A 216 1.74 -6.40 5.81
C SER A 216 1.56 -5.08 6.55
N LEU A 217 2.49 -4.16 6.33
CA LEU A 217 2.41 -2.80 6.83
C LEU A 217 2.26 -1.81 5.67
N HIS A 218 1.30 -0.91 5.81
CA HIS A 218 1.12 0.25 4.94
C HIS A 218 1.37 1.50 5.78
N LEU A 219 2.51 2.16 5.56
CA LEU A 219 3.02 3.19 6.45
C LEU A 219 3.03 4.54 5.74
N HIS A 220 2.41 5.54 6.36
CA HIS A 220 2.51 6.92 5.90
C HIS A 220 3.64 7.64 6.61
N ASP A 221 4.33 8.51 5.89
CA ASP A 221 5.47 9.26 6.43
C ASP A 221 5.14 10.70 6.84
N THR A 222 3.86 10.98 7.05
CA THR A 222 3.29 12.27 7.49
C THR A 222 4.07 12.96 8.62
N ARG A 223 4.78 12.20 9.48
CA ARG A 223 5.58 12.70 10.61
C ARG A 223 7.05 12.27 10.58
N GLY A 224 7.57 11.77 9.46
CA GLY A 224 8.97 11.36 9.30
C GLY A 224 9.36 10.12 10.12
N LEU A 225 8.44 9.18 10.31
CA LEU A 225 8.64 7.98 11.13
C LEU A 225 8.48 6.67 10.36
N ALA A 226 8.10 6.70 9.08
CA ALA A 226 7.72 5.50 8.34
C ALA A 226 8.89 4.51 8.20
N VAL A 227 10.11 4.96 7.90
CA VAL A 227 11.29 4.09 7.82
C VAL A 227 11.61 3.46 9.19
N ALA A 228 11.52 4.24 10.28
CA ALA A 228 11.71 3.72 11.63
C ALA A 228 10.63 2.70 12.02
N ASN A 229 9.39 2.92 11.58
CA ASN A 229 8.26 2.02 11.76
C ASN A 229 8.43 0.74 10.92
N ALA A 230 8.94 0.84 9.70
CA ALA A 230 9.28 -0.30 8.86
C ALA A 230 10.37 -1.16 9.51
N TYR A 231 11.44 -0.54 10.02
CA TYR A 231 12.47 -1.22 10.80
C TYR A 231 11.92 -1.98 12.00
N ALA A 232 11.00 -1.37 12.76
CA ALA A 232 10.32 -2.05 13.87
C ALA A 232 9.49 -3.27 13.40
N GLY A 233 8.80 -3.15 12.26
CA GLY A 233 8.08 -4.26 11.63
C GLY A 233 9.02 -5.39 11.18
N LEU A 234 10.11 -5.05 10.50
CA LEU A 234 11.13 -6.00 10.04
C LEU A 234 11.70 -6.80 11.22
N ARG A 235 12.00 -6.15 12.34
CA ARG A 235 12.49 -6.82 13.57
C ARG A 235 11.54 -7.87 14.12
N LEU A 236 10.26 -7.74 13.81
CA LEU A 236 9.22 -8.68 14.22
C LEU A 236 8.93 -9.71 13.15
N GLY A 237 9.62 -9.71 12.01
CA GLY A 237 9.38 -10.64 10.91
C GLY A 237 8.19 -10.25 10.04
N VAL A 238 7.86 -8.96 9.92
CA VAL A 238 7.00 -8.46 8.82
C VAL A 238 7.81 -8.50 7.54
N ASP A 239 7.25 -9.10 6.49
CA ASP A 239 7.94 -9.33 5.22
C ASP A 239 7.22 -8.73 4.00
N HIS A 240 6.14 -7.97 4.21
CA HIS A 240 5.40 -7.32 3.13
C HIS A 240 5.10 -5.86 3.48
N PHE A 241 5.41 -4.96 2.56
CA PHE A 241 5.23 -3.52 2.74
C PHE A 241 4.55 -2.91 1.52
N ASP A 242 3.54 -2.07 1.77
CA ASP A 242 3.05 -1.15 0.76
C ASP A 242 3.93 0.12 0.81
N ALA A 243 4.42 0.57 -0.33
CA ALA A 243 5.29 1.74 -0.47
C ALA A 243 5.00 2.48 -1.77
N THR A 244 5.54 3.68 -1.91
CA THR A 244 5.38 4.46 -3.14
C THR A 244 6.69 5.08 -3.59
N VAL A 245 6.95 5.03 -4.89
CA VAL A 245 8.06 5.72 -5.55
C VAL A 245 8.06 7.21 -5.17
N GLY A 246 9.21 7.71 -4.72
CA GLY A 246 9.42 9.07 -4.27
C GLY A 246 8.58 9.51 -3.06
N GLY A 247 7.82 8.62 -2.40
CA GLY A 247 6.90 9.00 -1.32
C GLY A 247 5.58 9.61 -1.82
N LEU A 248 5.20 9.32 -3.07
CA LEU A 248 3.94 9.75 -3.67
C LEU A 248 2.70 9.35 -2.83
N GLY A 249 1.64 10.14 -2.99
CA GLY A 249 0.33 9.81 -2.44
C GLY A 249 0.11 10.35 -1.03
N GLY A 250 -0.76 9.66 -0.29
CA GLY A 250 -1.28 10.14 0.98
C GLY A 250 -2.80 10.11 1.04
N CYS A 251 -3.35 10.25 2.25
CA CYS A 251 -4.78 10.11 2.48
C CYS A 251 -5.49 11.48 2.46
N PRO A 252 -6.32 11.81 1.45
CA PRO A 252 -7.06 13.08 1.42
C PRO A 252 -8.09 13.19 2.56
N PHE A 253 -8.46 12.05 3.16
CA PHE A 253 -9.42 11.95 4.25
C PHE A 253 -8.75 11.96 5.63
N ALA A 254 -7.43 12.08 5.72
CA ALA A 254 -6.72 12.13 7.00
C ALA A 254 -6.83 13.49 7.70
N GLY A 255 -7.36 14.54 7.06
CA GLY A 255 -7.70 15.79 7.74
C GLY A 255 -6.52 16.69 8.12
N HIS A 256 -5.33 16.48 7.55
CA HIS A 256 -4.18 17.41 7.63
C HIS A 256 -3.87 18.00 6.25
N LYS A 257 -3.41 19.26 6.21
CA LYS A 257 -2.94 19.92 4.99
C LYS A 257 -1.43 19.71 4.85
N GLY A 258 -0.99 19.16 3.71
CA GLY A 258 0.42 19.19 3.29
C GLY A 258 1.39 18.27 4.05
N ALA A 259 0.96 17.09 4.46
CA ALA A 259 1.88 16.12 5.08
C ALA A 259 2.39 15.11 4.05
N ALA A 260 3.59 14.58 4.29
CA ALA A 260 4.21 13.54 3.48
C ALA A 260 3.28 12.32 3.32
N GLY A 261 3.35 11.74 2.12
CA GLY A 261 2.50 10.66 1.64
C GLY A 261 2.82 9.33 2.29
N ASN A 262 3.09 8.32 1.47
CA ASN A 262 3.48 7.00 1.93
C ASN A 262 4.99 6.92 2.19
N ILE A 263 5.44 5.83 2.81
CA ILE A 263 6.87 5.49 2.85
C ILE A 263 7.44 5.44 1.43
N CYS A 264 8.62 6.06 1.25
CA CYS A 264 9.34 6.03 -0.01
C CYS A 264 9.86 4.62 -0.31
N THR A 265 9.58 4.09 -1.50
CA THR A 265 10.06 2.77 -1.92
C THR A 265 11.59 2.71 -1.91
N GLU A 266 12.25 3.77 -2.33
CA GLU A 266 13.71 3.92 -2.38
C GLU A 266 14.33 3.77 -0.98
N GLU A 267 13.74 4.43 0.02
CA GLU A 267 14.25 4.45 1.38
C GLU A 267 14.04 3.11 2.09
N LEU A 268 12.92 2.45 1.80
CA LEU A 268 12.68 1.09 2.27
C LEU A 268 13.68 0.10 1.65
N VAL A 269 13.95 0.23 0.34
CA VAL A 269 14.93 -0.62 -0.36
C VAL A 269 16.33 -0.37 0.20
N LEU A 270 16.75 0.89 0.36
CA LEU A 270 18.03 1.24 0.99
C LEU A 270 18.16 0.61 2.37
N LEU A 271 17.15 0.78 3.24
CA LEU A 271 17.15 0.19 4.58
C LEU A 271 17.37 -1.32 4.52
N CYS A 272 16.65 -2.01 3.62
CA CYS A 272 16.76 -3.46 3.48
C CYS A 272 18.15 -3.88 2.96
N GLU A 273 18.66 -3.23 1.91
CA GLU A 273 19.98 -3.52 1.34
C GLU A 273 21.09 -3.36 2.39
N GLU A 274 21.08 -2.27 3.15
CA GLU A 274 22.06 -1.97 4.21
C GLU A 274 21.96 -2.94 5.39
N MET A 275 20.81 -3.56 5.58
CA MET A 275 20.58 -4.61 6.57
C MET A 275 20.85 -6.03 6.03
N GLY A 276 21.19 -6.18 4.75
CA GLY A 276 21.38 -7.47 4.09
C GLY A 276 20.09 -8.24 3.82
N ILE A 277 18.94 -7.55 3.79
CA ILE A 277 17.62 -8.09 3.47
C ILE A 277 17.36 -7.92 1.96
N ARG A 278 17.02 -9.00 1.27
CA ARG A 278 16.85 -8.98 -0.19
C ARG A 278 15.46 -8.46 -0.60
N THR A 279 15.43 -7.40 -1.40
CA THR A 279 14.20 -6.87 -2.05
C THR A 279 14.06 -7.40 -3.49
N GLY A 280 15.18 -7.61 -4.18
CA GLY A 280 15.20 -7.92 -5.61
C GLY A 280 15.03 -6.69 -6.52
N VAL A 281 15.03 -5.50 -5.93
CA VAL A 281 14.92 -4.21 -6.63
C VAL A 281 16.32 -3.66 -6.87
N ASP A 282 16.55 -3.08 -8.05
CA ASP A 282 17.72 -2.26 -8.38
C ASP A 282 17.47 -0.84 -7.88
N LEU A 283 18.12 -0.47 -6.77
CA LEU A 283 17.95 0.84 -6.14
C LEU A 283 18.40 2.00 -7.03
N ASP A 284 19.48 1.84 -7.80
CA ASP A 284 19.97 2.90 -8.69
C ASP A 284 18.95 3.15 -9.82
N ALA A 285 18.40 2.08 -10.41
CA ALA A 285 17.34 2.19 -11.41
C ALA A 285 16.06 2.81 -10.80
N LEU A 286 15.66 2.39 -9.60
CA LEU A 286 14.49 2.94 -8.91
C LEU A 286 14.65 4.44 -8.63
N ILE A 287 15.83 4.91 -8.23
CA ILE A 287 16.11 6.34 -8.02
C ILE A 287 15.90 7.14 -9.32
N GLU A 288 16.34 6.63 -10.48
CA GLU A 288 16.08 7.29 -11.77
C GLU A 288 14.57 7.32 -12.10
N VAL A 289 13.84 6.25 -11.78
CA VAL A 289 12.37 6.22 -11.93
C VAL A 289 11.69 7.20 -10.98
N GLY A 290 12.17 7.35 -9.75
CA GLY A 290 11.64 8.35 -8.82
C GLY A 290 11.87 9.79 -9.27
N ARG A 291 13.04 10.09 -9.87
CA ARG A 291 13.27 11.40 -10.54
C ARG A 291 12.34 11.61 -11.74
N MET A 292 12.02 10.54 -12.48
CA MET A 292 11.01 10.61 -13.53
C MET A 292 9.63 10.93 -12.94
N ALA A 293 9.25 10.29 -11.84
CA ALA A 293 7.99 10.56 -11.15
C ALA A 293 7.91 12.02 -10.67
N GLU A 294 9.00 12.54 -10.09
CA GLU A 294 9.14 13.95 -9.68
C GLU A 294 8.93 14.91 -10.85
N ALA A 295 9.56 14.61 -12.00
CA ALA A 295 9.38 15.41 -13.21
C ALA A 295 7.95 15.35 -13.76
N ILE A 296 7.27 14.20 -13.66
CA ILE A 296 5.88 14.01 -14.10
C ILE A 296 4.91 14.85 -13.25
N VAL A 297 5.07 14.84 -11.93
CA VAL A 297 4.20 15.61 -11.02
C VAL A 297 4.56 17.10 -10.96
N GLY A 298 5.78 17.45 -11.37
CA GLY A 298 6.22 18.83 -11.55
C GLY A 298 6.53 19.58 -10.25
N HIS A 299 6.72 18.84 -9.14
CA HIS A 299 7.17 19.37 -7.86
C HIS A 299 8.10 18.36 -7.19
N GLN A 300 8.93 18.84 -6.26
CA GLN A 300 9.86 17.99 -5.53
C GLN A 300 9.12 16.91 -4.72
N LEU A 301 9.62 15.68 -4.80
CA LEU A 301 9.08 14.54 -4.06
C LEU A 301 9.79 14.36 -2.69
N PRO A 302 9.11 13.80 -1.67
CA PRO A 302 9.68 13.68 -0.33
C PRO A 302 10.95 12.83 -0.21
N SER A 303 11.18 11.88 -1.11
CA SER A 303 12.32 10.97 -0.95
C SER A 303 13.66 11.68 -1.12
N GLU A 304 14.43 11.76 -0.05
CA GLU A 304 15.76 12.39 -0.04
C GLU A 304 16.76 11.61 -0.92
N LEU A 305 16.53 10.30 -1.10
CA LEU A 305 17.37 9.44 -1.92
C LEU A 305 17.37 9.82 -3.40
N LEU A 306 16.30 10.45 -3.90
CA LEU A 306 16.24 10.91 -5.29
C LEU A 306 17.36 11.91 -5.59
N HIS A 307 17.76 12.68 -4.57
CA HIS A 307 18.78 13.72 -4.68
C HIS A 307 20.15 13.28 -4.14
N ALA A 308 20.17 12.41 -3.13
CA ALA A 308 21.40 11.94 -2.50
C ALA A 308 22.08 10.79 -3.25
N GLY A 309 21.33 9.95 -3.96
CA GLY A 309 21.83 8.74 -4.60
C GLY A 309 22.05 7.57 -3.62
N SER A 310 22.35 6.38 -4.16
CA SER A 310 22.59 5.16 -3.37
C SER A 310 23.97 5.14 -2.70
N LEU A 311 24.08 4.40 -1.59
CA LEU A 311 25.37 4.18 -0.92
C LEU A 311 26.34 3.34 -1.76
N ASP A 312 25.81 2.42 -2.57
CA ASP A 312 26.60 1.59 -3.46
C ASP A 312 27.31 2.39 -4.56
N ALA A 313 26.70 3.45 -5.07
CA ALA A 313 27.36 4.37 -5.99
C ALA A 313 28.62 4.99 -5.37
N PHE A 314 28.54 5.44 -4.11
CA PHE A 314 29.69 5.98 -3.39
C PHE A 314 30.74 4.90 -3.06
N ARG A 315 30.31 3.68 -2.68
CA ARG A 315 31.24 2.56 -2.45
C ARG A 315 32.03 2.21 -3.72
N ARG A 316 31.42 2.26 -4.90
CA ARG A 316 32.11 2.01 -6.18
C ARG A 316 33.16 3.08 -6.48
N GLN A 317 32.87 4.35 -6.17
CA GLN A 317 33.80 5.47 -6.37
C GLN A 317 34.95 5.48 -5.36
N ALA A 318 34.73 5.00 -4.13
CA ALA A 318 35.73 4.97 -3.07
C ALA A 318 36.76 3.83 -3.21
N ARG A 319 36.56 2.89 -4.13
CA ARG A 319 37.53 1.80 -4.36
C ARG A 319 38.79 2.37 -5.04
N PRO A 320 39.99 2.15 -4.46
CA PRO A 320 41.24 2.65 -4.99
C PRO A 320 41.64 2.03 -6.33
#